data_AF-A0A367ZF42-F1
#
_entry.id   AF-A0A367ZF42-F1
#
_cell.length_a   1.000
_cell.length_b   1.000
_cell.length_c   1.000
_cell.angle_alpha   90.00
_cell.angle_beta   90.00
_cell.angle_gamma   90.00
#
_symmetry.space_group_name_H-M   'P 1'
#
loop_
_entity.id
_entity.type
_entity.pdbx_description
1 polymer ?
#
loop_
_entity_poly.entity_id
_entity_poly.type
_entity_poly.pdbx_seq_one_letter_code
_entity_poly.pdbx_strand_id
1 'polypeptide(L)'
;MNYKVKLQQFEGPLDLLLFFIKRDELDIRDIPISKITKEFLDYINYLQELDLEVAGDFIVMAAELMQIKVKMLLPREAEDEEAEDPRAELVRRLLEYKRFKEITEKLSELEIEQKKLFFRKAFHHDPKTFTLEDQEESLKDITMFKLITAFKRAMDRAPKKIYHEIELLNVTLEEQMSYIVDFFRAREEGSFLELISHMTEKIRIIVTIIALLELIKAHIIGIKPDPNFEDDFIVYKIKENGIEYGTS
;
A
#
# COMPACT_ATOMS: atom_id res chain seq x y z
N MET A 1 -18.79 -8.13 -29.07
CA MET A 1 -18.15 -8.82 -27.93
C MET A 1 -17.33 -7.80 -27.18
N ASN A 2 -17.78 -7.42 -25.97
CA ASN A 2 -17.17 -6.36 -25.18
C ASN A 2 -16.01 -6.97 -24.38
N TYR A 3 -14.79 -6.88 -24.91
CA TYR A 3 -13.60 -7.36 -24.22
C TYR A 3 -13.27 -6.37 -23.10
N LYS A 4 -13.60 -6.74 -21.85
CA LYS A 4 -13.06 -6.09 -20.65
C LYS A 4 -11.54 -6.27 -20.66
N VAL A 5 -10.83 -5.28 -21.17
CA VAL A 5 -9.38 -5.17 -21.01
C VAL A 5 -9.15 -4.87 -19.54
N LYS A 6 -8.55 -5.81 -18.80
CA LYS A 6 -7.99 -5.53 -17.48
C LYS A 6 -6.99 -4.40 -17.67
N LEU A 7 -7.23 -3.26 -17.02
CA LEU A 7 -6.24 -2.20 -16.91
C LEU A 7 -4.98 -2.82 -16.29
N GLN A 8 -3.90 -2.93 -17.07
CA GLN A 8 -2.58 -3.07 -16.48
C GLN A 8 -2.28 -1.72 -15.84
N GLN A 9 -2.00 -1.70 -14.54
CA GLN A 9 -1.42 -0.52 -13.90
C GLN A 9 0.00 -0.38 -14.47
N PHE A 10 0.18 0.57 -15.38
CA PHE A 10 1.49 0.93 -15.89
C PHE A 10 2.18 1.86 -14.90
N GLU A 11 3.50 1.71 -14.72
CA GLU A 11 4.28 2.56 -13.82
C GLU A 11 4.59 3.95 -14.41
N GLY A 12 4.05 4.27 -15.60
CA GLY A 12 4.17 5.56 -16.24
C GLY A 12 4.02 5.52 -17.77
N PRO A 13 4.17 6.68 -18.44
CA PRO A 13 3.94 6.78 -19.89
C PRO A 13 4.98 6.03 -20.74
N LEU A 14 6.24 5.97 -20.31
CA LEU A 14 7.27 5.20 -21.02
C LEU A 14 7.00 3.69 -20.98
N ASP A 15 6.41 3.20 -19.88
CA ASP A 15 6.07 1.79 -19.73
C ASP A 15 4.92 1.39 -20.67
N LEU A 16 3.91 2.26 -20.77
CA LEU A 16 2.83 2.11 -21.73
C LEU A 16 3.34 2.10 -23.17
N LEU A 17 4.27 3.00 -23.50
CA LEU A 17 4.89 3.03 -24.84
C LEU A 17 5.69 1.76 -25.14
N LEU A 18 6.48 1.26 -24.17
CA LEU A 18 7.16 -0.02 -24.32
C LEU A 18 6.18 -1.18 -24.52
N PHE A 19 5.03 -1.15 -23.84
CA PHE A 19 3.98 -2.12 -24.04
C PHE A 19 3.45 -2.11 -25.47
N PHE A 20 3.13 -0.94 -26.05
CA PHE A 20 2.69 -0.85 -27.45
C PHE A 20 3.75 -1.38 -28.43
N ILE A 21 5.01 -0.98 -28.24
CA ILE A 21 6.14 -1.42 -29.07
C ILE A 21 6.28 -2.94 -29.01
N LYS A 22 6.18 -3.54 -27.82
CA LYS A 22 6.29 -4.98 -27.63
C LYS A 22 5.08 -5.73 -28.19
N ARG A 23 3.86 -5.23 -27.97
CA ARG A 23 2.60 -5.85 -28.44
C ARG A 23 2.54 -5.91 -29.97
N ASP A 24 3.04 -4.87 -30.62
CA ASP A 24 2.98 -4.71 -32.07
C ASP A 24 4.27 -5.15 -32.79
N GLU A 25 5.21 -5.76 -32.07
CA GLU A 25 6.51 -6.22 -32.59
C GLU A 25 7.29 -5.14 -33.35
N LEU A 26 7.22 -3.91 -32.87
CA LEU A 26 7.88 -2.76 -33.48
C LEU A 26 9.35 -2.67 -33.07
N ASP A 27 10.20 -2.18 -33.97
CA ASP A 27 11.56 -1.79 -33.59
C ASP A 27 11.50 -0.50 -32.77
N ILE A 28 12.07 -0.54 -31.57
CA ILE A 28 12.22 0.62 -30.68
C ILE A 28 13.06 1.74 -31.30
N ARG A 29 13.91 1.43 -32.30
CA ARG A 29 14.71 2.43 -33.03
C ARG A 29 13.96 3.08 -34.19
N ASP A 30 12.92 2.44 -34.70
CA ASP A 30 12.12 2.96 -35.81
C ASP A 30 10.62 2.89 -35.47
N ILE A 31 10.24 3.71 -34.50
CA ILE A 31 8.88 3.72 -33.99
C ILE A 31 7.97 4.50 -34.96
N PRO A 32 6.85 3.91 -35.45
CA PRO A 32 5.85 4.62 -36.23
C PRO A 32 5.07 5.60 -35.34
N ILE A 33 5.59 6.83 -35.19
CA ILE A 33 5.05 7.86 -34.29
C ILE A 33 3.57 8.14 -34.55
N SER A 34 3.12 8.16 -35.80
CA SER A 34 1.71 8.41 -36.11
C SER A 34 0.77 7.38 -35.48
N LYS A 35 1.15 6.09 -35.52
CA LYS A 35 0.39 4.97 -34.95
C LYS A 35 0.43 5.02 -33.43
N ILE A 36 1.63 5.11 -32.86
CA ILE A 36 1.85 5.11 -31.40
C ILE A 36 1.15 6.30 -30.73
N THR A 37 1.23 7.49 -31.34
CA THR A 37 0.55 8.69 -30.81
C THR A 37 -0.96 8.49 -30.76
N LYS A 38 -1.55 7.87 -31.79
CA LYS A 38 -2.99 7.60 -31.83
C LYS A 38 -3.39 6.65 -30.72
N GLU A 39 -2.69 5.52 -30.58
CA GLU A 39 -2.99 4.52 -29.55
C GLU A 39 -2.77 5.06 -28.13
N PHE A 40 -1.76 5.89 -27.94
CA PHE A 40 -1.52 6.57 -26.67
C PHE A 40 -2.70 7.48 -26.31
N LEU A 41 -3.16 8.31 -27.24
CA LEU A 41 -4.31 9.19 -27.02
C LEU A 41 -5.60 8.39 -26.77
N ASP A 42 -5.84 7.31 -27.52
CA ASP A 42 -6.99 6.42 -27.32
C ASP A 42 -6.98 5.81 -25.90
N TYR A 43 -5.81 5.42 -25.40
CA TYR A 43 -5.65 4.91 -24.03
C TYR A 43 -5.89 5.99 -22.97
N ILE A 44 -5.42 7.23 -23.18
CA ILE A 44 -5.69 8.35 -22.26
C ILE A 44 -7.17 8.69 -22.21
N ASN A 45 -7.85 8.73 -23.36
CA ASN A 45 -9.29 8.98 -23.39
C ASN A 45 -10.05 7.92 -22.60
N TYR A 46 -9.66 6.64 -22.73
CA TYR A 46 -10.24 5.55 -21.93
C TYR A 46 -9.94 5.66 -20.44
N LEU A 47 -8.73 6.12 -20.06
CA LEU A 47 -8.37 6.36 -18.67
C LEU A 47 -9.13 7.53 -18.05
N GLN A 48 -9.32 8.63 -18.79
CA GLN A 48 -10.04 9.82 -18.33
C GLN A 48 -11.52 9.55 -18.02
N GLU A 49 -12.13 8.56 -18.67
CA GLU A 49 -13.48 8.09 -18.33
C GLU A 49 -13.55 7.37 -16.98
N LEU A 50 -12.41 6.92 -16.44
CA LEU A 50 -12.33 6.07 -15.25
C LEU A 50 -11.71 6.78 -14.03
N ASP A 51 -10.69 7.63 -14.20
CA ASP A 51 -10.04 8.35 -13.10
C ASP A 51 -9.18 9.54 -13.61
N LEU A 52 -9.37 10.74 -13.04
CA LEU A 52 -8.76 11.99 -13.50
C LEU A 52 -7.41 12.31 -12.81
N GLU A 53 -7.12 11.71 -11.65
CA GLU A 53 -5.96 12.09 -10.82
C GLU A 53 -4.61 11.60 -11.36
N VAL A 54 -4.61 10.62 -12.27
CA VAL A 54 -3.39 9.95 -12.79
C VAL A 54 -2.78 10.66 -14.02
N ALA A 55 -3.37 11.75 -14.51
CA ALA A 55 -3.14 12.22 -15.87
C ALA A 55 -1.88 13.11 -16.11
N GLY A 56 -1.20 13.62 -15.08
CA GLY A 56 -0.14 14.64 -15.23
C GLY A 56 0.98 14.23 -16.19
N ASP A 57 1.69 13.15 -15.87
CA ASP A 57 2.83 12.69 -16.66
C ASP A 57 2.42 12.16 -18.05
N PHE A 58 1.21 11.64 -18.16
CA PHE A 58 0.66 11.14 -19.41
C PHE A 58 0.29 12.28 -20.38
N ILE A 59 -0.24 13.40 -19.87
CA ILE A 59 -0.54 14.58 -20.70
C ILE A 59 0.74 15.18 -21.27
N VAL A 60 1.81 15.24 -20.46
CA VAL A 60 3.13 15.72 -20.93
C VAL A 60 3.64 14.83 -22.07
N MET A 61 3.57 13.50 -21.92
CA MET A 61 3.97 12.58 -22.98
C MET A 61 3.08 12.69 -24.22
N ALA A 62 1.77 12.89 -24.06
CA ALA A 62 0.85 13.10 -25.18
C ALA A 62 1.24 14.34 -26.00
N ALA A 63 1.57 15.44 -25.32
CA ALA A 63 2.06 16.66 -25.97
C ALA A 63 3.39 16.44 -26.69
N GLU A 64 4.33 15.73 -26.06
CA GLU A 64 5.63 15.36 -26.65
C GLU A 64 5.44 14.52 -27.94
N LEU A 65 4.60 13.48 -27.89
CA LEU A 65 4.29 12.64 -29.06
C LEU A 65 3.63 13.45 -30.20
N MET A 66 2.69 14.34 -29.87
CA MET A 66 2.06 15.22 -30.85
C MET A 66 3.08 16.17 -31.49
N GLN A 67 3.99 16.75 -30.71
CA GLN A 67 5.06 17.60 -31.21
C GLN A 67 5.99 16.86 -32.17
N ILE A 68 6.42 15.65 -31.79
CA ILE A 68 7.26 14.78 -32.64
C ILE A 68 6.51 14.46 -33.94
N LYS A 69 5.23 14.09 -33.85
CA LYS A 69 4.39 13.80 -35.03
C LYS A 69 4.32 14.99 -35.99
N VAL A 70 4.10 16.20 -35.49
CA VAL A 70 4.05 17.41 -36.32
C VAL A 70 5.40 17.66 -36.99
N LYS A 71 6.51 17.62 -36.22
CA LYS A 71 7.86 17.80 -36.79
C LYS A 71 8.20 16.78 -37.87
N MET A 72 7.74 15.54 -37.75
CA MET A 72 7.95 14.51 -38.76
C MET A 72 7.10 14.68 -40.02
N LEU A 73 5.95 15.37 -39.93
CA LEU A 73 5.04 15.59 -41.06
C LEU A 73 5.36 16.88 -41.82
N LEU A 74 6.08 17.82 -41.20
CA LEU A 74 6.45 19.08 -41.83
C LEU A 74 7.59 18.87 -42.85
N PRO A 75 7.55 19.56 -44.01
CA PRO A 75 8.65 19.55 -44.95
C PRO A 75 9.91 20.14 -44.30
N ARG A 76 11.05 19.46 -44.43
CA ARG A 76 12.36 19.97 -43.99
C ARG A 76 12.91 20.93 -45.05
N GLU A 77 13.42 22.07 -44.62
CA GLU A 77 14.16 22.97 -45.52
C GLU A 77 15.50 22.33 -45.88
N ALA A 78 16.01 22.57 -47.09
CA ALA A 78 17.18 21.86 -47.62
C ALA A 78 18.49 22.13 -46.84
N GLU A 79 18.50 23.12 -45.94
CA GLU A 79 19.63 23.43 -45.04
C GLU A 79 19.62 22.60 -43.73
N ASP A 80 18.55 21.83 -43.45
CA ASP A 80 18.37 21.04 -42.22
C ASP A 80 18.89 19.58 -42.32
N GLU A 81 19.85 19.28 -43.21
CA GLU A 81 20.40 17.91 -43.34
C GLU A 81 21.09 17.40 -42.06
N GLU A 82 21.54 18.29 -41.17
CA GLU A 82 22.11 17.94 -39.86
C GLU A 82 21.05 17.81 -38.74
N ALA A 83 19.76 18.01 -39.02
CA ALA A 83 18.72 17.95 -38.00
C ALA A 83 18.56 16.51 -37.46
N GLU A 84 18.87 16.34 -36.18
CA GLU A 84 18.69 15.09 -35.43
C GLU A 84 17.25 14.56 -35.59
N ASP A 85 17.08 13.22 -35.65
CA ASP A 85 15.74 12.62 -35.74
C ASP A 85 14.89 13.18 -34.59
N PRO A 86 13.72 13.80 -34.84
CA PRO A 86 12.84 14.32 -33.80
C PRO A 86 12.45 13.28 -32.74
N ARG A 87 12.59 11.98 -33.06
CA ARG A 87 12.32 10.85 -32.17
C ARG A 87 13.51 10.44 -31.31
N ALA A 88 14.72 10.92 -31.59
CA ALA A 88 15.96 10.40 -31.01
C ALA A 88 15.96 10.45 -29.48
N GLU A 89 15.49 11.56 -28.89
CA GLU A 89 15.39 11.71 -27.44
C GLU A 89 14.42 10.70 -26.82
N LEU A 90 13.24 10.51 -27.43
CA LEU A 90 12.25 9.54 -26.98
C LEU A 90 12.80 8.11 -27.04
N VAL A 91 13.45 7.75 -28.16
CA VAL A 91 14.08 6.44 -28.34
C VAL A 91 15.14 6.19 -27.27
N ARG A 92 15.98 7.20 -26.98
CA ARG A 92 17.00 7.11 -25.92
C ARG A 92 16.37 6.82 -24.55
N ARG A 93 15.33 7.58 -24.18
CA ARG A 93 14.60 7.41 -22.91
C ARG A 93 13.94 6.03 -22.82
N LEU A 94 13.35 5.54 -23.91
CA LEU A 94 12.73 4.21 -23.96
C LEU A 94 13.75 3.08 -23.81
N LEU A 95 14.92 3.19 -24.46
CA LEU A 95 16.01 2.23 -24.33
C LEU A 95 16.58 2.19 -22.90
N GLU A 96 16.78 3.37 -22.30
CA GLU A 96 17.25 3.49 -20.93
C GLU A 96 16.25 2.89 -19.94
N TYR A 97 14.97 3.26 -20.06
CA TYR A 97 13.92 2.71 -19.21
C TYR A 97 13.78 1.19 -19.38
N LYS A 98 13.83 0.67 -20.62
CA LYS A 98 13.84 -0.78 -20.89
C LYS A 98 14.97 -1.48 -20.15
N ARG A 99 16.20 -0.93 -20.21
CA ARG A 99 17.36 -1.49 -19.52
C ARG A 99 17.16 -1.52 -18.01
N PHE A 100 16.62 -0.46 -17.42
CA PHE A 100 16.32 -0.44 -15.98
C PHE A 100 15.25 -1.46 -15.61
N LYS A 101 14.19 -1.58 -16.42
CA LYS A 101 13.12 -2.56 -16.21
C LYS A 101 13.65 -3.99 -16.18
N GLU A 102 14.52 -4.35 -17.11
CA GLU A 102 15.17 -5.68 -17.16
C GLU A 102 16.09 -5.94 -15.95
N ILE A 103 16.76 -4.91 -15.43
CA ILE A 103 17.60 -5.05 -14.22
C ILE A 103 16.73 -5.22 -12.98
N THR A 104 15.61 -4.48 -12.87
CA THR A 104 14.67 -4.58 -11.75
C THR A 104 14.06 -5.98 -11.66
N GLU A 105 13.74 -6.61 -12.80
CA GLU A 105 13.27 -8.00 -12.86
C GLU A 105 14.31 -8.96 -12.26
N LYS A 106 15.58 -8.86 -12.69
CA LYS A 106 16.67 -9.67 -12.12
C LYS A 106 16.90 -9.40 -10.63
N LEU A 107 16.77 -8.15 -10.20
CA LEU A 107 16.93 -7.78 -8.80
C LEU A 107 15.79 -8.34 -7.95
N SER A 108 14.57 -8.37 -8.48
CA SER A 108 13.41 -9.00 -7.86
C SER A 108 13.61 -10.50 -7.69
N GLU A 109 14.19 -11.19 -8.69
CA GLU A 109 14.56 -12.60 -8.58
C GLU A 109 15.57 -12.83 -7.45
N LEU A 110 16.63 -12.01 -7.39
CA LEU A 110 17.62 -12.06 -6.31
C LEU A 110 17.02 -11.76 -4.93
N GLU A 111 16.05 -10.84 -4.85
CA GLU A 111 15.33 -10.54 -3.60
C GLU A 111 14.53 -11.76 -3.12
N ILE A 112 13.84 -12.43 -4.05
CA ILE A 112 13.07 -13.65 -3.75
C ILE A 112 14.01 -14.76 -3.27
N GLU A 113 15.17 -14.94 -3.89
CA GLU A 113 16.18 -15.90 -3.44
C GLU A 113 16.72 -15.55 -2.05
N GLN A 114 17.03 -14.28 -1.79
CA GLN A 114 17.47 -13.83 -0.48
C GLN A 114 16.41 -14.06 0.61
N LYS A 115 15.13 -13.83 0.31
CA LYS A 115 14.02 -14.07 1.25
C LYS A 115 13.90 -15.54 1.66
N LYS A 116 14.41 -16.48 0.87
CA LYS A 116 14.45 -17.92 1.20
C LYS A 116 15.58 -18.28 2.18
N LEU A 117 16.55 -17.38 2.39
CA LEU A 117 17.64 -17.57 3.34
C LEU A 117 17.20 -17.13 4.73
N PHE A 118 16.75 -18.09 5.56
CA PHE A 118 16.55 -17.85 6.98
C PHE A 118 17.89 -17.92 7.70
N PHE A 119 18.44 -16.77 8.08
CA PHE A 119 19.56 -16.73 9.02
C PHE A 119 19.09 -17.31 10.36
N ARG A 120 19.78 -18.36 10.83
CA ARG A 120 19.63 -18.85 12.21
C ARG A 120 19.87 -17.65 13.12
N LYS A 121 18.85 -17.24 13.90
CA LYS A 121 18.99 -16.17 14.90
C LYS A 121 20.31 -16.36 15.62
N ALA A 122 21.16 -15.33 15.64
CA ALA A 122 22.38 -15.33 16.40
C ALA A 122 22.07 -15.82 17.82
N PHE A 123 22.78 -16.85 18.27
CA PHE A 123 22.67 -17.36 19.63
C PHE A 123 22.95 -16.20 20.59
N HIS A 124 21.90 -15.68 21.22
CA HIS A 124 22.04 -14.83 22.40
C HIS A 124 22.36 -15.75 23.59
N HIS A 125 23.61 -16.18 23.69
CA HIS A 125 24.13 -16.75 24.92
C HIS A 125 25.56 -16.27 25.13
N ASP A 126 25.70 -14.96 25.33
CA ASP A 126 26.88 -14.40 25.98
C ASP A 126 26.38 -13.48 27.11
N PRO A 127 26.46 -13.89 28.38
CA PRO A 127 26.06 -13.05 29.49
C PRO A 127 27.17 -12.02 29.73
N LYS A 128 27.27 -11.02 28.87
CA LYS A 128 28.05 -9.82 29.18
C LYS A 128 27.20 -8.95 30.08
N THR A 129 27.58 -8.89 31.36
CA THR A 129 27.07 -7.90 32.31
C THR A 129 27.46 -6.52 31.80
N PHE A 130 26.52 -5.82 31.17
CA PHE A 130 26.66 -4.43 30.78
C PHE A 130 26.82 -3.57 32.04
N THR A 131 27.99 -2.92 32.20
CA THR A 131 28.16 -1.84 33.17
C THR A 131 27.74 -0.52 32.54
N LEU A 132 27.34 0.45 33.37
CA LEU A 132 26.85 1.77 32.92
C LEU A 132 27.91 2.57 32.14
N GLU A 133 29.19 2.20 32.24
CA GLU A 133 30.31 2.82 31.51
C GLU A 133 30.34 2.42 30.02
N ASP A 134 29.73 1.29 29.64
CA ASP A 134 29.69 0.82 28.23
C ASP A 134 28.69 1.57 27.35
N GLN A 135 27.79 2.39 27.92
CA GLN A 135 26.74 3.07 27.17
C GLN A 135 27.25 4.24 26.30
N GLU A 136 28.30 4.93 26.73
CA GLU A 136 28.85 6.06 25.97
C GLU A 136 29.69 5.60 24.76
N GLU A 137 30.26 4.39 24.81
CA GLU A 137 31.07 3.85 23.71
C GLU A 137 30.21 3.19 22.62
N SER A 138 29.01 2.69 22.97
CA SER A 138 28.09 2.02 22.06
C SER A 138 27.40 2.95 21.05
N LEU A 139 27.25 4.24 21.37
CA LEU A 139 26.61 5.22 20.50
C LEU A 139 27.52 5.73 19.36
N LYS A 140 28.85 5.56 19.45
CA LYS A 140 29.80 6.02 18.43
C LYS A 140 29.67 5.31 17.08
N ASP A 141 29.14 4.09 17.07
CA ASP A 141 29.01 3.27 15.87
C ASP A 141 27.63 3.36 15.19
N ILE A 142 26.72 4.21 15.67
CA ILE A 142 25.41 4.42 15.06
C ILE A 142 25.47 5.64 14.13
N THR A 143 25.80 5.39 12.86
CA THR A 143 25.71 6.40 11.80
C THR A 143 24.24 6.67 11.45
N MET A 144 23.93 7.89 11.00
CA MET A 144 22.61 8.25 10.45
C MET A 144 22.11 7.25 9.40
N PHE A 145 23.02 6.73 8.58
CA PHE A 145 22.73 5.69 7.59
C PHE A 145 22.20 4.38 8.22
N LYS A 146 22.76 3.93 9.36
CA LYS A 146 22.25 2.77 10.10
C LYS A 146 20.87 3.02 10.67
N LEU A 147 20.60 4.23 11.18
CA LEU A 147 19.30 4.60 11.72
C LEU A 147 18.23 4.61 10.61
N ILE A 148 18.53 5.20 9.46
CA ILE A 148 17.65 5.20 8.29
C ILE A 148 17.40 3.77 7.79
N THR A 149 18.43 2.93 7.75
CA THR A 149 18.30 1.54 7.32
C THR A 149 17.47 0.71 8.31
N ALA A 150 17.64 0.93 9.62
CA ALA A 150 16.86 0.27 10.66
C ALA A 150 15.40 0.72 10.61
N PHE A 151 15.15 2.01 10.43
CA PHE A 151 13.82 2.57 10.25
C PHE A 151 13.14 2.02 8.99
N LYS A 152 13.84 2.00 7.85
CA LYS A 152 13.34 1.40 6.61
C LYS A 152 12.99 -0.08 6.81
N ARG A 153 13.86 -0.86 7.45
CA ARG A 153 13.58 -2.28 7.77
C ARG A 153 12.39 -2.45 8.71
N ALA A 154 12.20 -1.55 9.67
CA ALA A 154 11.05 -1.57 10.57
C ALA A 154 9.76 -1.23 9.80
N MET A 155 9.80 -0.28 8.87
CA MET A 155 8.69 0.07 7.98
C MET A 155 8.36 -1.03 6.97
N ASP A 156 9.36 -1.67 6.36
CA ASP A 156 9.18 -2.76 5.41
C ASP A 156 8.62 -4.04 6.08
N ARG A 157 8.93 -4.23 7.36
CA ARG A 157 8.39 -5.31 8.21
C ARG A 157 7.12 -4.93 8.94
N ALA A 158 6.78 -3.64 8.97
CA ALA A 158 5.50 -3.21 9.47
C ALA A 158 4.43 -3.86 8.57
N PRO A 159 3.35 -4.38 9.15
CA PRO A 159 2.30 -5.01 8.36
C PRO A 159 1.84 -4.01 7.29
N LYS A 160 2.00 -4.38 6.01
CA LYS A 160 1.50 -3.58 4.89
C LYS A 160 0.02 -3.33 5.16
N LYS A 161 -0.34 -2.09 5.52
CA LYS A 161 -1.72 -1.65 5.42
C LYS A 161 -2.05 -1.68 3.94
N ILE A 162 -2.74 -2.73 3.53
CA ILE A 162 -3.45 -2.75 2.26
C ILE A 162 -4.42 -1.58 2.37
N TYR A 163 -4.13 -0.49 1.66
CA TYR A 163 -5.16 0.48 1.32
C TYR A 163 -6.11 -0.26 0.39
N HIS A 164 -7.08 -0.93 1.00
CA HIS A 164 -8.32 -1.19 0.31
C HIS A 164 -8.96 0.18 0.14
N GLU A 165 -9.39 0.48 -1.08
CA GLU A 165 -10.30 1.56 -1.40
C GLU A 165 -11.24 1.76 -0.20
N ILE A 166 -11.15 2.93 0.43
CA ILE A 166 -11.95 3.25 1.59
C ILE A 166 -13.37 3.40 1.05
N GLU A 167 -14.09 2.28 0.93
CA GLU A 167 -15.49 2.30 1.30
C GLU A 167 -15.47 2.87 2.72
N LEU A 168 -15.93 4.12 2.84
CA LEU A 168 -16.09 4.80 4.11
C LEU A 168 -17.13 4.01 4.91
N LEU A 169 -16.67 2.93 5.53
CA LEU A 169 -17.40 2.23 6.56
C LEU A 169 -17.33 3.15 7.77
N ASN A 170 -18.31 4.04 7.84
CA ASN A 170 -18.58 4.94 8.95
C ASN A 170 -18.97 4.11 10.18
N VAL A 171 -17.99 3.43 10.77
CA VAL A 171 -18.13 2.76 12.05
C VAL A 171 -17.31 3.56 13.04
N THR A 172 -17.98 4.46 13.74
CA THR A 172 -17.33 5.24 14.80
C THR A 172 -17.15 4.40 16.05
N LEU A 173 -16.14 4.73 16.85
CA LEU A 173 -15.91 4.09 18.14
C LEU A 173 -17.09 4.28 19.09
N GLU A 174 -17.70 5.47 19.05
CA GLU A 174 -18.84 5.87 19.87
C GLU A 174 -20.09 5.04 19.55
N GLU A 175 -20.39 4.83 18.26
CA GLU A 175 -21.49 3.96 17.82
C GLU A 175 -21.28 2.51 18.28
N GLN A 176 -20.05 1.99 18.21
CA GLN A 176 -19.76 0.63 18.66
C GLN A 176 -19.84 0.47 20.18
N MET A 177 -19.41 1.48 20.95
CA MET A 177 -19.61 1.47 22.40
C MET A 177 -21.11 1.47 22.76
N SER A 178 -21.92 2.29 22.07
CA SER A 178 -23.38 2.28 22.26
C SER A 178 -23.99 0.92 21.92
N TYR A 179 -23.58 0.33 20.80
CA TYR A 179 -24.04 -1.00 20.38
C TYR A 179 -23.74 -2.07 21.44
N ILE A 180 -22.53 -2.10 22.00
CA ILE A 180 -22.16 -3.05 23.06
C ILE A 180 -23.02 -2.83 24.30
N VAL A 181 -23.18 -1.58 24.75
CA VAL A 181 -24.00 -1.27 25.93
C VAL A 181 -25.48 -1.63 25.71
N ASP A 182 -26.03 -1.40 24.52
CA ASP A 182 -27.41 -1.76 24.18
C ASP A 182 -27.59 -3.29 24.08
N PHE A 183 -26.61 -4.01 23.53
CA PHE A 183 -26.60 -5.48 23.49
C PHE A 183 -26.65 -6.09 24.90
N PHE A 184 -25.95 -5.48 25.85
CA PHE A 184 -25.94 -5.88 27.27
C PHE A 184 -26.93 -5.08 28.14
N ARG A 185 -27.87 -4.33 27.54
CA ARG A 185 -28.90 -3.61 28.32
C ARG A 185 -29.91 -4.57 28.94
N ALA A 186 -30.29 -5.62 28.20
CA ALA A 186 -31.28 -6.62 28.63
C ALA A 186 -30.65 -7.95 29.10
N ARG A 187 -29.31 -8.06 29.06
CA ARG A 187 -28.56 -9.28 29.37
C ARG A 187 -27.49 -8.98 30.42
N GLU A 188 -27.38 -9.80 31.46
CA GLU A 188 -26.33 -9.62 32.48
C GLU A 188 -24.94 -10.05 31.97
N GLU A 189 -24.91 -11.05 31.08
CA GLU A 189 -23.69 -11.58 30.44
C GLU A 189 -23.99 -12.15 29.04
N GLY A 190 -22.94 -12.34 28.24
CA GLY A 190 -23.01 -12.96 26.92
C GLY A 190 -21.62 -13.19 26.31
N SER A 191 -21.57 -14.08 25.32
CA SER A 191 -20.32 -14.45 24.63
C SER A 191 -19.87 -13.36 23.65
N PHE A 192 -18.56 -13.17 23.51
CA PHE A 192 -17.99 -12.28 22.49
C PHE A 192 -18.32 -12.76 21.07
N LEU A 193 -18.25 -14.07 20.81
CA LEU A 193 -18.65 -14.62 19.52
C LEU A 193 -20.11 -14.34 19.18
N GLU A 194 -21.01 -14.35 20.17
CA GLU A 194 -22.41 -13.96 19.96
C GLU A 194 -22.53 -12.46 19.59
N LEU A 195 -21.79 -11.59 20.29
CA LEU A 195 -21.77 -10.14 20.06
C LEU A 195 -21.35 -9.79 18.61
N ILE A 196 -20.39 -10.54 18.06
CA ILE A 196 -19.86 -10.31 16.71
C ILE A 196 -20.50 -11.18 15.61
N SER A 197 -21.41 -12.09 15.96
CA SER A 197 -21.97 -13.10 15.04
C SER A 197 -22.65 -12.51 13.79
N HIS A 198 -23.20 -11.30 13.89
CA HIS A 198 -23.86 -10.60 12.79
C HIS A 198 -22.92 -9.67 11.99
N MET A 199 -21.63 -9.62 12.35
CA MET A 199 -20.65 -8.74 11.71
C MET A 199 -19.94 -9.46 10.57
N THR A 200 -20.19 -9.03 9.33
CA THR A 200 -19.54 -9.59 8.13
C THR A 200 -18.21 -8.90 7.78
N GLU A 201 -18.00 -7.68 8.29
CA GLU A 201 -16.86 -6.84 7.95
C GLU A 201 -15.77 -6.90 9.00
N LYS A 202 -14.52 -7.15 8.55
CA LYS A 202 -13.36 -7.23 9.43
C LYS A 202 -13.09 -5.94 10.21
N ILE A 203 -13.32 -4.77 9.59
CA ILE A 203 -13.08 -3.48 10.25
C ILE A 203 -14.04 -3.26 11.42
N ARG A 204 -15.31 -3.65 11.26
CA ARG A 204 -16.32 -3.56 12.32
C ARG A 204 -15.93 -4.41 13.52
N ILE A 205 -15.47 -5.64 13.30
CA ILE A 205 -14.98 -6.53 14.36
C ILE A 205 -13.80 -5.89 15.12
N ILE A 206 -12.84 -5.29 14.40
CA ILE A 206 -11.68 -4.62 15.02
C ILE A 206 -12.14 -3.45 15.89
N VAL A 207 -13.04 -2.60 15.39
CA VAL A 207 -13.55 -1.44 16.17
C VAL A 207 -14.36 -1.90 17.38
N THR A 208 -15.12 -2.99 17.27
CA THR A 208 -15.83 -3.60 18.42
C THR A 208 -14.87 -4.06 19.52
N ILE A 209 -13.74 -4.67 19.16
CA ILE A 209 -12.71 -5.06 20.16
C ILE A 209 -12.14 -3.82 20.85
N ILE A 210 -11.84 -2.77 20.10
CA ILE A 210 -11.33 -1.50 20.66
C ILE A 210 -12.38 -0.86 21.59
N ALA A 211 -13.64 -0.83 21.18
CA ALA A 211 -14.75 -0.34 21.99
C ALA A 211 -14.91 -1.14 23.29
N LEU A 212 -14.77 -2.47 23.22
CA LEU A 212 -14.82 -3.36 24.37
C LEU A 212 -13.68 -3.07 25.36
N LEU A 213 -12.45 -2.88 24.86
CA LEU A 213 -11.31 -2.48 25.70
C LEU A 213 -11.51 -1.12 26.37
N GLU A 214 -12.10 -0.15 25.66
CA GLU A 214 -12.38 1.17 26.24
C GLU A 214 -13.48 1.09 27.32
N LEU A 215 -14.51 0.27 27.11
CA LEU A 215 -15.56 0.03 28.11
C LEU A 215 -15.05 -0.74 29.35
N ILE A 216 -14.10 -1.68 29.17
CA ILE A 216 -13.40 -2.33 30.29
C ILE A 216 -12.59 -1.30 31.07
N LYS A 217 -11.82 -0.46 30.37
CA LYS A 217 -11.02 0.61 30.97
C LYS A 217 -11.90 1.60 31.74
N ALA A 218 -13.09 1.91 31.22
CA ALA A 218 -14.11 2.72 31.87
C ALA A 218 -14.86 2.00 33.01
N HIS A 219 -14.54 0.73 33.30
CA HIS A 219 -15.18 -0.09 34.34
C HIS A 219 -16.70 -0.26 34.17
N ILE A 220 -17.19 -0.18 32.93
CA ILE A 220 -18.62 -0.36 32.61
C ILE A 220 -18.95 -1.86 32.41
N ILE A 221 -17.99 -2.61 31.83
CA ILE A 221 -18.11 -4.04 31.56
C ILE A 221 -16.85 -4.78 32.00
N GLY A 222 -17.00 -6.08 32.28
CA GLY A 222 -15.91 -7.00 32.61
C GLY A 222 -15.85 -8.18 31.64
N ILE A 223 -14.69 -8.85 31.61
CA ILE A 223 -14.48 -10.07 30.83
C ILE A 223 -14.01 -11.21 31.73
N LYS A 224 -14.45 -12.43 31.43
CA LYS A 224 -13.95 -13.67 32.04
C LYS A 224 -13.74 -14.73 30.95
N PRO A 225 -12.74 -15.62 31.07
CA PRO A 225 -12.57 -16.74 30.14
C PRO A 225 -13.83 -17.60 30.09
N ASP A 226 -14.23 -18.09 28.92
CA ASP A 226 -15.28 -19.10 28.83
C ASP A 226 -14.70 -20.48 29.18
N PRO A 227 -15.18 -21.16 30.24
CA PRO A 227 -14.66 -22.47 30.61
C PRO A 227 -14.95 -23.58 29.59
N ASN A 228 -15.85 -23.36 28.62
CA ASN A 228 -16.23 -24.33 27.60
C ASN A 228 -15.57 -24.10 26.23
N PHE A 229 -14.99 -22.92 26.00
CA PHE A 229 -14.39 -22.53 24.71
C PHE A 229 -13.06 -21.81 24.94
N GLU A 230 -11.95 -22.48 24.59
CA GLU A 230 -10.58 -21.98 24.83
C GLU A 230 -10.26 -20.70 24.03
N ASP A 231 -11.00 -20.46 22.95
CA ASP A 231 -10.85 -19.31 22.05
C ASP A 231 -11.94 -18.21 22.23
N ASP A 232 -12.78 -18.28 23.28
CA ASP A 232 -13.85 -17.30 23.55
C ASP A 232 -13.80 -16.73 24.98
N PHE A 233 -14.47 -15.60 25.19
CA PHE A 233 -14.63 -14.97 26.49
C PHE A 233 -16.04 -14.43 26.71
N ILE A 234 -16.47 -14.46 27.96
CA ILE A 234 -17.79 -13.95 28.38
C ILE A 234 -17.62 -12.50 28.81
N VAL A 235 -18.42 -11.63 28.21
CA VAL A 235 -18.56 -10.22 28.59
C VAL A 235 -19.74 -10.11 29.55
N TYR A 236 -19.55 -9.42 30.67
CA TYR A 236 -20.60 -9.20 31.67
C TYR A 236 -20.65 -7.75 32.12
N LYS A 237 -21.82 -7.30 32.55
CA LYS A 237 -22.00 -5.93 33.07
C LYS A 237 -21.45 -5.84 34.49
N ILE A 238 -20.63 -4.82 34.76
CA ILE A 238 -20.22 -4.52 36.14
C ILE A 238 -21.42 -3.82 36.81
N LYS A 239 -22.00 -4.44 37.83
CA LYS A 239 -22.99 -3.77 38.68
C LYS A 239 -22.21 -2.75 39.53
N GLU A 240 -22.59 -1.48 39.48
CA GLU A 240 -22.12 -0.50 40.46
C GLU A 240 -22.48 -1.06 41.84
N ASN A 241 -21.47 -1.55 42.57
CA ASN A 241 -21.62 -1.78 43.99
C ASN A 241 -21.93 -0.43 44.62
N GLY A 242 -23.11 -0.34 45.24
CA GLY A 242 -23.55 0.85 45.95
C GLY A 242 -22.45 1.38 46.85
N ILE A 243 -22.02 2.61 46.56
CA ILE A 243 -21.38 3.45 47.55
C ILE A 243 -22.50 3.78 48.54
N GLU A 244 -22.56 3.05 49.65
CA GLU A 244 -23.20 3.55 50.86
C GLU A 244 -22.45 4.82 51.26
N TYR A 245 -22.99 5.96 50.87
CA TYR A 245 -22.68 7.21 51.53
C TYR A 245 -23.17 7.08 52.96
N GLY A 246 -22.22 6.96 53.89
CA GLY A 246 -22.51 7.05 55.31
C GLY A 246 -23.31 8.31 55.61
N THR A 247 -24.39 8.14 56.34
CA THR A 247 -25.06 9.24 57.05
C THR A 247 -25.27 8.84 58.50
N SER A 248 -24.57 9.60 59.34
CA SER A 248 -24.76 9.88 60.78
C SER A 248 -24.48 8.76 61.79
#